data_AF-K2K6N7-F1
#
_entry.id   AF-K2K6N7-F1
#
_cell.length_a   1.000
_cell.length_b   1.000
_cell.length_c   1.000
_cell.angle_alpha   90.00
_cell.angle_beta   90.00
_cell.angle_gamma   90.00
#
_symmetry.space_group_name_H-M   'P 1'
#
loop_
_entity.id
_entity.type
_entity.pdbx_description
1 polymer ?
#
loop_
_entity_poly.entity_id
_entity_poly.type
_entity_poly.pdbx_seq_one_letter_code
_entity_poly.pdbx_strand_id
1 'polypeptide(L)'
;MYLIDSDDQAALLRVVEDIDNLDDVEHLDLGDINTLALLELAPDAMKWPQGKPLIFNEEQGLMLIRYSTDALAWFQQNLEALEEFGVEAEAVSAFCAKPRASLHCLDSF
;
A
#
# COMPACT_ATOMS: atom_id res chain seq x y z
N MET A 1 -1.85 -4.96 5.17
CA MET A 1 -2.03 -3.79 4.26
C MET A 1 -1.25 -4.05 2.98
N TYR A 2 -1.66 -3.50 1.85
CA TYR A 2 -0.93 -3.66 0.58
C TYR A 2 -0.61 -2.32 -0.08
N LEU A 3 0.58 -2.18 -0.65
CA LEU A 3 0.86 -1.16 -1.65
C LEU A 3 0.62 -1.75 -3.03
N ILE A 4 -0.08 -1.01 -3.89
CA ILE A 4 -0.46 -1.45 -5.23
C ILE A 4 0.05 -0.44 -6.27
N ASP A 5 0.70 -0.94 -7.31
CA ASP A 5 1.13 -0.20 -8.48
C ASP A 5 0.21 -0.51 -9.67
N SER A 6 -0.78 0.33 -9.88
CA SER A 6 -1.69 0.23 -11.02
C SER A 6 -2.38 1.57 -11.28
N ASP A 7 -2.51 1.93 -12.55
CA ASP A 7 -3.36 3.02 -13.03
C ASP A 7 -4.69 2.51 -13.63
N ASP A 8 -4.87 1.19 -13.72
CA ASP A 8 -6.10 0.56 -14.19
C ASP A 8 -7.16 0.56 -13.08
N GLN A 9 -8.11 1.50 -13.21
CA GLN A 9 -9.22 1.63 -12.27
C GLN A 9 -10.12 0.40 -12.20
N ALA A 10 -10.27 -0.36 -13.29
CA ALA A 10 -11.09 -1.57 -13.27
C ALA A 10 -10.40 -2.69 -12.49
N ALA A 11 -9.08 -2.83 -12.64
CA ALA A 11 -8.29 -3.76 -11.84
C ALA A 11 -8.35 -3.40 -10.34
N LEU A 12 -8.16 -2.12 -10.00
CA LEU A 12 -8.26 -1.63 -8.62
C LEU A 12 -9.64 -1.86 -8.01
N LEU A 13 -10.72 -1.69 -8.78
CA LEU A 13 -12.07 -1.96 -8.32
C LEU A 13 -12.26 -3.44 -7.99
N ARG A 14 -11.79 -4.35 -8.85
CA ARG A 14 -11.88 -5.80 -8.60
C ARG A 14 -11.14 -6.21 -7.33
N VAL A 15 -9.95 -5.65 -7.08
CA VAL A 15 -9.19 -5.90 -5.84
C VAL A 15 -9.95 -5.45 -4.59
N VAL A 16 -10.69 -4.35 -4.67
CA VAL A 16 -11.47 -3.83 -3.52
C VAL A 16 -12.80 -4.58 -3.35
N GLU A 17 -13.36 -5.12 -4.43
CA GLU A 17 -14.55 -5.99 -4.39
C GLU A 17 -14.21 -7.38 -3.81
N ASP A 18 -13.03 -7.90 -4.16
CA ASP A 18 -12.51 -9.19 -3.70
C ASP A 18 -10.98 -9.16 -3.71
N ILE A 19 -10.39 -9.29 -2.51
CA ILE A 19 -8.96 -9.17 -2.26
C ILE A 19 -8.16 -10.27 -2.98
N ASP A 20 -8.78 -11.39 -3.33
CA ASP A 20 -8.15 -12.48 -4.07
C ASP A 20 -7.67 -12.03 -5.47
N ASN A 21 -8.19 -10.91 -5.99
CA ASN A 21 -7.72 -10.31 -7.25
C ASN A 21 -6.39 -9.55 -7.13
N LEU A 22 -5.73 -9.53 -5.96
CA LEU A 22 -4.41 -8.87 -5.79
C LEU A 22 -3.34 -9.46 -6.71
N ASP A 23 -3.44 -10.74 -7.06
CA ASP A 23 -2.52 -11.41 -7.98
C ASP A 23 -2.55 -10.85 -9.41
N ASP A 24 -3.62 -10.12 -9.78
CA ASP A 24 -3.75 -9.46 -11.09
C ASP A 24 -2.98 -8.13 -11.16
N VAL A 25 -2.47 -7.61 -10.03
CA VAL A 25 -1.79 -6.32 -9.94
C VAL A 25 -0.42 -6.43 -9.27
N GLU A 26 0.54 -5.60 -9.68
CA GLU A 26 1.81 -5.51 -8.98
C GLU A 26 1.58 -4.90 -7.59
N HIS A 27 1.95 -5.64 -6.56
CA HIS A 27 1.72 -5.24 -5.18
C HIS A 27 2.89 -5.60 -4.26
N LEU A 28 2.89 -4.98 -3.09
CA LEU A 28 3.76 -5.29 -1.97
C LEU A 28 2.88 -5.52 -0.75
N ASP A 29 2.99 -6.71 -0.18
CA ASP A 29 2.41 -7.03 1.11
C ASP A 29 3.21 -6.34 2.22
N LEU A 30 2.53 -5.53 3.04
CA LEU A 30 3.11 -4.88 4.21
C LEU A 30 2.88 -5.71 5.49
N GLY A 31 2.57 -6.99 5.36
CA GLY A 31 2.43 -7.93 6.47
C GLY A 31 1.40 -7.44 7.48
N ASP A 32 1.79 -7.45 8.75
CA ASP A 32 0.93 -7.06 9.87
C ASP A 32 0.78 -5.54 10.04
N ILE A 33 1.37 -4.73 9.15
CA ILE A 33 1.22 -3.27 9.18
C ILE A 33 -0.21 -2.89 8.81
N ASN A 34 -0.82 -2.05 9.63
CA ASN A 34 -2.05 -1.30 9.35
C ASN A 34 -1.77 0.20 9.40
N THR A 35 -2.76 1.04 9.05
CA THR A 35 -2.57 2.51 9.02
C THR A 35 -2.09 3.08 10.35
N LEU A 36 -2.53 2.55 11.49
CA LEU A 36 -2.10 3.06 12.79
C LEU A 36 -0.63 2.75 13.06
N ALA A 37 -0.21 1.50 12.87
CA ALA A 37 1.18 1.09 13.02
C ALA A 37 2.11 1.88 12.08
N LEU A 38 1.66 2.11 10.84
CA LEU A 38 2.41 2.91 9.87
C LEU A 38 2.61 4.36 10.35
N LEU A 39 1.60 4.97 10.97
CA LEU A 39 1.69 6.33 11.52
C LEU A 39 2.59 6.42 12.76
N GLU A 40 2.70 5.34 13.54
CA GLU A 40 3.62 5.26 14.68
C GLU A 40 5.08 5.17 14.21
N LEU A 41 5.36 4.37 13.18
CA LEU A 41 6.69 4.26 12.55
C LEU A 41 7.08 5.51 11.78
N ALA A 42 6.12 6.09 11.06
CA ALA A 42 6.31 7.21 10.16
C ALA A 42 5.19 8.25 10.38
N PRO A 43 5.34 9.18 11.35
CA PRO A 43 4.34 10.22 11.57
C PRO A 43 4.03 11.06 10.32
N ASP A 44 5.01 11.21 9.42
CA ASP A 44 4.82 11.89 8.13
C ASP A 44 3.96 11.11 7.13
N ALA A 45 3.63 9.84 7.38
CA ALA A 45 2.75 9.03 6.53
C ALA A 45 1.34 9.63 6.41
N MET A 46 0.92 10.46 7.37
CA MET A 46 -0.32 11.23 7.29
C MET A 46 -0.38 12.18 6.07
N LYS A 47 0.77 12.49 5.46
CA LYS A 47 0.89 13.36 4.28
C LYS A 47 0.89 12.60 2.96
N TRP A 48 1.02 11.27 2.99
CA TRP A 48 1.09 10.45 1.78
C TRP A 48 -0.25 10.31 1.04
N PRO A 49 -1.41 10.17 1.71
CA PRO A 49 -2.71 10.18 1.05
C PRO A 49 -2.92 11.40 0.15
N GLN A 50 -3.27 11.16 -1.11
CA GLN A 50 -3.57 12.18 -2.10
C GLN A 50 -5.07 12.24 -2.38
N GLY A 51 -5.73 13.24 -1.80
CA GLY A 51 -7.17 13.46 -1.99
C GLY A 51 -8.03 12.59 -1.08
N LYS A 52 -9.25 12.28 -1.53
CA LYS A 52 -10.18 11.38 -0.83
C LYS A 52 -9.86 9.91 -1.16
N PRO A 53 -10.27 8.92 -0.32
CA PRO A 53 -10.22 7.52 -0.71
C PRO A 53 -10.86 7.32 -2.08
N LEU A 54 -10.19 6.54 -2.92
CA LEU A 54 -10.65 6.27 -4.29
C LEU A 54 -11.88 5.37 -4.24
N ILE A 55 -11.84 4.35 -3.38
CA ILE A 55 -12.87 3.34 -3.22
C ILE A 55 -12.95 2.96 -1.74
N PHE A 56 -14.18 2.79 -1.24
CA PHE A 56 -14.47 2.32 0.10
C PHE A 56 -15.52 1.22 0.01
N ASN A 57 -15.17 0.02 0.46
CA ASN A 57 -16.06 -1.15 0.46
C ASN A 57 -16.30 -1.60 1.89
N GLU A 58 -17.45 -1.19 2.45
CA GLU A 58 -17.86 -1.54 3.81
C GLU A 58 -18.12 -3.05 3.99
N GLU A 59 -18.60 -3.74 2.95
CA GLU A 59 -18.95 -5.16 3.04
C GLU A 59 -17.71 -6.03 3.24
N GLN A 60 -16.58 -5.62 2.64
CA GLN A 60 -15.28 -6.30 2.76
C GLN A 60 -14.38 -5.68 3.83
N GLY A 61 -14.74 -4.52 4.40
CA GLY A 61 -13.88 -3.77 5.31
C GLY A 61 -12.60 -3.26 4.65
N LEU A 62 -12.67 -2.88 3.36
CA LEU A 62 -11.51 -2.47 2.56
C LEU A 62 -11.60 -1.00 2.13
N MET A 63 -10.46 -0.32 2.18
CA MET A 63 -10.32 1.05 1.72
C MET A 63 -9.11 1.18 0.80
N LEU A 64 -9.30 1.78 -0.36
CA LEU A 64 -8.22 2.07 -1.31
C LEU A 64 -7.97 3.57 -1.38
N ILE A 65 -6.74 3.98 -1.08
CA ILE A 65 -6.30 5.37 -1.06
C ILE A 65 -5.13 5.54 -2.03
N ARG A 66 -5.13 6.61 -2.83
CA ARG A 66 -3.95 6.98 -3.60
C ARG A 66 -2.88 7.57 -2.69
N TYR A 67 -1.66 7.05 -2.74
CA TYR A 67 -0.50 7.58 -2.02
C TYR A 67 0.41 8.37 -2.95
N SER A 68 1.16 9.32 -2.38
CA SER A 68 2.30 9.92 -3.05
C SER A 68 3.39 8.87 -3.26
N THR A 69 4.01 8.85 -4.43
CA THR A 69 5.17 8.00 -4.72
C THR A 69 6.38 8.35 -3.85
N ASP A 70 6.41 9.55 -3.24
CA ASP A 70 7.44 9.94 -2.27
C ASP A 70 7.46 9.01 -1.04
N ALA A 71 6.36 8.34 -0.73
CA ALA A 71 6.28 7.35 0.34
C ALA A 71 7.27 6.19 0.13
N LEU A 72 7.54 5.81 -1.13
CA LEU A 72 8.44 4.69 -1.47
C LEU A 72 9.87 4.91 -0.95
N ALA A 73 10.33 6.17 -0.91
CA ALA A 73 11.64 6.49 -0.37
C ALA A 73 11.75 6.15 1.12
N TRP A 74 10.66 6.33 1.88
CA TRP A 74 10.63 5.95 3.29
C TRP A 74 10.68 4.42 3.45
N PHE A 75 9.85 3.68 2.71
CA PHE A 75 9.86 2.21 2.75
C PHE A 75 11.26 1.64 2.43
N GLN A 76 11.93 2.19 1.42
CA GLN A 76 13.28 1.76 1.03
C GLN A 76 14.35 2.07 2.10
N GLN A 77 14.17 3.11 2.92
CA GLN A 77 15.12 3.52 3.95
C GLN A 77 14.91 2.85 5.30
N ASN A 78 13.72 2.26 5.53
CA ASN A 78 13.31 1.75 6.84
C ASN A 78 13.01 0.24 6.82
N LEU A 79 13.76 -0.52 6.02
CA LEU A 79 13.57 -1.97 5.85
C LEU A 79 13.59 -2.75 7.16
N GLU A 80 14.54 -2.44 8.06
CA GLU A 80 14.66 -3.11 9.37
C GLU A 80 13.39 -2.96 10.23
N ALA A 81 12.78 -1.77 10.21
CA ALA A 81 11.52 -1.53 10.94
C ALA A 81 10.33 -2.25 10.31
N LEU A 82 10.35 -2.46 8.98
CA LEU A 82 9.30 -3.20 8.27
C LEU A 82 9.43 -4.71 8.51
N GLU A 83 10.64 -5.24 8.62
CA GLU A 83 10.89 -6.66 8.93
C GLU A 83 10.29 -7.08 10.28
N GLU A 84 10.21 -6.17 11.27
CA GLU A 84 9.54 -6.42 12.56
C GLU A 84 8.05 -6.76 12.41
N PHE A 85 7.42 -6.37 11.28
CA PHE A 85 6.03 -6.66 10.94
C PHE A 85 5.87 -7.81 9.92
N GLY A 86 6.96 -8.55 9.65
CA GLY A 86 6.97 -9.65 8.70
C GLY A 86 7.06 -9.22 7.23
N VAL A 87 7.41 -7.96 6.95
CA VAL A 87 7.60 -7.49 5.58
C VAL A 87 8.96 -7.93 5.06
N GLU A 88 8.99 -8.58 3.90
CA GLU A 88 10.24 -9.05 3.30
C GLU A 88 11.05 -7.89 2.68
N ALA A 89 12.24 -7.61 3.22
CA ALA A 89 13.10 -6.52 2.75
C ALA A 89 13.49 -6.63 1.26
N GLU A 90 13.65 -7.85 0.75
CA GLU A 90 13.89 -8.10 -0.68
C GLU A 90 12.68 -7.70 -1.53
N ALA A 91 11.46 -8.02 -1.09
CA ALA A 91 10.23 -7.62 -1.78
C ALA A 91 10.05 -6.10 -1.77
N VAL A 92 10.30 -5.43 -0.63
CA VAL A 92 10.25 -3.96 -0.54
C VAL A 92 11.26 -3.33 -1.48
N SER A 93 12.49 -3.85 -1.51
CA SER A 93 13.56 -3.34 -2.37
C SER A 93 13.23 -3.51 -3.85
N ALA A 94 12.76 -4.70 -4.24
CA ALA A 94 12.37 -5.02 -5.61
C ALA A 94 11.17 -4.17 -6.06
N PHE A 95 10.18 -3.99 -5.18
CA PHE A 95 9.07 -3.08 -5.41
C PHE A 95 9.62 -1.66 -5.59
N CYS A 96 10.25 -1.05 -4.59
CA CYS A 96 10.66 0.36 -4.62
C CYS A 96 11.70 0.73 -5.71
N ALA A 97 12.43 -0.23 -6.28
CA ALA A 97 13.44 0.03 -7.31
C ALA A 97 12.84 0.52 -8.66
N LYS A 98 11.55 0.26 -8.92
CA LYS A 98 10.89 0.67 -10.17
C LYS A 98 10.31 2.09 -10.03
N PRO A 99 10.49 2.96 -11.04
CA PRO A 99 9.73 4.20 -11.10
C PRO A 99 8.24 3.90 -11.32
N ARG A 100 7.36 4.61 -10.60
CA ARG A 100 5.90 4.41 -10.67
C ARG A 100 5.18 5.70 -10.99
N ALA A 101 4.11 5.59 -11.79
CA ALA A 101 3.22 6.71 -12.09
C ALA A 101 2.12 6.88 -11.03
N SER A 102 1.75 5.79 -10.35
CA SER A 102 0.71 5.73 -9.35
C SER A 102 1.10 4.79 -8.22
N LEU A 103 0.70 5.14 -7.00
CA LEU A 103 0.82 4.28 -5.84
C LEU A 103 -0.53 4.30 -5.13
N HIS A 104 -1.04 3.13 -4.77
CA HIS A 104 -2.24 2.98 -3.97
C HIS A 104 -1.91 2.19 -2.71
N CYS A 105 -2.62 2.50 -1.63
CA CYS A 105 -2.61 1.74 -0.40
C CYS A 105 -4.00 1.12 -0.23
N LEU A 106 -4.03 -0.21 -0.15
CA LEU A 106 -5.20 -0.97 0.25
C LEU A 106 -5.05 -1.30 1.74
N ASP A 107 -5.95 -0.78 2.55
CA ASP A 107 -6.00 -1.08 3.98
C ASP A 107 -7.31 -1.77 4.35
N SER A 108 -7.21 -2.71 5.27
CA SER A 108 -8.34 -3.42 5.87
C SER A 108 -8.63 -2.86 7.26
N PHE A 109 -9.90 -2.61 7.60
CA PHE A 109 -10.30 -2.03 8.89
C PHE A 109 -11.46 -2.79 9.54
#